data_AF-A0A2N2PRD8-F1
#
_entry.id   AF-A0A2N2PRD8-F1
#
_cell.length_a   1.000
_cell.length_b   1.000
_cell.length_c   1.000
_cell.angle_alpha   90.00
_cell.angle_beta   90.00
_cell.angle_gamma   90.00
#
_symmetry.space_group_name_H-M   'P 1'
#
loop_
_entity.id
_entity.type
_entity.pdbx_description
1 polymer ?
#
loop_
_entity_poly.entity_id
_entity_poly.type
_entity_poly.pdbx_seq_one_letter_code
_entity_poly.pdbx_strand_id
1 'polypeptide(L)'
;MTLYAAQLLERATQVLPASSDDFLLRGITAEATDRLVALKKADLRLRARYGFLEKLQRRIGIEGVSPDDHLLYTDLLEWRAIRHELSALVDLLETL
;
A
#
# COMPACT_ATOMS: atom_id res chain seq x y z
N MET A 1 7.64 -20.73 -1.49
CA MET A 1 8.14 -20.61 -0.10
C MET A 1 9.56 -21.19 -0.06
N THR A 2 10.53 -20.49 0.53
CA THR A 2 11.91 -21.00 0.62
C THR A 2 11.99 -22.15 1.63
N LEU A 3 12.99 -23.03 1.47
CA LEU A 3 13.20 -24.18 2.36
C LEU A 3 13.35 -23.74 3.83
N TYR A 4 13.96 -22.57 4.04
CA TYR A 4 14.18 -21.97 5.36
C TYR A 4 12.87 -21.53 6.03
N ALA A 5 11.96 -20.88 5.29
CA ALA A 5 10.68 -20.43 5.83
C ALA A 5 9.79 -21.61 6.25
N ALA A 6 9.81 -22.70 5.47
CA ALA A 6 9.08 -23.92 5.79
C ALA A 6 9.56 -24.55 7.11
N GLN A 7 10.88 -24.68 7.28
CA GLN A 7 11.48 -25.22 8.50
C GLN A 7 11.22 -24.36 9.73
N LEU A 8 11.20 -23.02 9.55
CA LEU A 8 10.89 -22.11 10.64
C LEU A 8 9.43 -22.23 11.08
N LEU A 9 8.49 -22.31 10.14
CA LEU A 9 7.07 -22.53 10.43
C LEU A 9 6.85 -23.85 11.16
N GLU A 10 7.45 -24.94 10.68
CA GLU A 10 7.36 -26.26 11.34
C GLU A 10 7.83 -26.18 12.79
N ARG A 11 9.01 -25.58 13.03
CA ARG A 11 9.54 -25.39 14.39
C ARG A 11 8.64 -24.49 15.25
N ALA A 12 8.06 -23.44 14.68
CA ALA A 12 7.16 -22.55 15.40
C ALA A 12 5.88 -23.28 15.86
N THR A 13 5.29 -24.12 15.00
CA THR A 13 4.09 -24.91 15.32
C THR A 13 4.32 -26.00 16.38
N GLN A 14 5.58 -26.42 16.60
CA GLN A 14 5.93 -27.37 17.67
C GLN A 14 5.93 -26.71 19.06
N VAL A 15 6.08 -25.38 19.12
CA VAL A 15 6.21 -24.61 20.37
C VAL A 15 4.94 -23.81 20.68
N LEU A 16 4.29 -23.28 19.65
CA LEU A 16 3.13 -22.42 19.77
C LEU A 16 1.86 -23.19 19.38
N PRO A 17 0.74 -23.01 20.10
CA PRO A 17 -0.54 -23.65 19.79
C PRO A 17 -1.24 -22.93 18.62
N ALA A 18 -0.60 -22.91 17.46
CA ALA A 18 -1.11 -22.31 16.23
C ALA A 18 -0.65 -23.15 15.02
N SER A 19 -1.50 -23.21 14.00
CA SER A 19 -1.17 -23.88 12.74
C SER A 19 -0.26 -23.01 11.86
N SER A 20 0.36 -23.61 10.84
CA SER A 20 1.10 -22.84 9.83
C SER A 20 0.20 -21.83 9.11
N ASP A 21 -1.06 -22.19 8.85
CA ASP A 21 -2.03 -21.31 8.21
C ASP A 21 -2.37 -20.10 9.10
N ASP A 22 -2.48 -20.30 10.42
CA ASP A 22 -2.67 -19.20 11.37
C ASP A 22 -1.52 -18.19 11.33
N PHE A 23 -0.27 -18.68 11.22
CA PHE A 23 0.90 -17.82 11.09
C PHE A 23 0.91 -17.05 9.78
N LEU A 24 0.60 -17.73 8.67
CA LEU A 24 0.55 -17.11 7.35
C LEU A 24 -0.54 -16.04 7.30
N LEU A 25 -1.74 -16.36 7.76
CA LEU A 25 -2.87 -15.42 7.78
C LEU A 25 -2.54 -14.19 8.62
N ARG A 26 -2.04 -14.38 9.85
CA ARG A 26 -1.64 -13.26 10.71
C ARG A 26 -0.54 -12.42 10.09
N GLY A 27 0.44 -13.04 9.46
CA GLY A 27 1.54 -12.35 8.78
C GLY A 27 1.06 -11.51 7.59
N ILE A 28 0.22 -12.09 6.73
CA ILE A 28 -0.39 -11.39 5.59
C ILE A 28 -1.24 -10.23 6.07
N THR A 29 -2.11 -10.45 7.07
CA THR A 29 -2.97 -9.40 7.63
C THR A 29 -2.16 -8.27 8.25
N ALA A 30 -1.07 -8.58 8.98
CA ALA A 30 -0.20 -7.58 9.58
C ALA A 30 0.47 -6.71 8.51
N GLU A 31 1.10 -7.34 7.50
CA GLU A 31 1.77 -6.63 6.40
C GLU A 31 0.78 -5.77 5.60
N ALA A 32 -0.39 -6.31 5.26
CA ALA A 32 -1.43 -5.58 4.55
C ALA A 32 -1.94 -4.36 5.35
N THR A 33 -2.10 -4.50 6.67
CA THR A 33 -2.54 -3.41 7.55
C THR A 33 -1.47 -2.32 7.65
N ASP A 34 -0.21 -2.70 7.85
CA ASP A 34 0.90 -1.74 7.93
C ASP A 34 1.04 -0.95 6.62
N ARG A 35 0.92 -1.64 5.48
CA ARG A 35 0.96 -1.01 4.16
C ARG A 35 -0.22 -0.07 3.96
N LEU A 36 -1.43 -0.47 4.34
CA LEU A 36 -2.64 0.35 4.27
C LEU A 36 -2.48 1.65 5.09
N VAL A 37 -1.93 1.57 6.30
CA VAL A 37 -1.63 2.74 7.13
C VAL A 37 -0.62 3.67 6.46
N ALA A 38 0.46 3.12 5.90
CA ALA A 38 1.46 3.91 5.18
C ALA A 38 0.86 4.65 3.97
N LEU A 39 0.04 3.96 3.17
CA LEU A 39 -0.64 4.54 2.02
C LEU A 39 -1.64 5.63 2.42
N LYS A 40 -2.42 5.43 3.49
CA LYS A 40 -3.32 6.48 4.02
C LYS A 40 -2.56 7.73 4.46
N LYS A 41 -1.40 7.58 5.09
CA LYS A 41 -0.54 8.72 5.46
C LYS A 41 -0.03 9.46 4.22
N ALA A 42 0.40 8.73 3.18
CA ALA A 42 0.84 9.32 1.92
C ALA A 42 -0.29 10.05 1.18
N ASP A 43 -1.51 9.45 1.13
CA ASP A 43 -2.71 10.08 0.58
C ASP A 43 -3.05 11.40 1.30
N LEU A 44 -3.02 11.39 2.64
CA LEU A 44 -3.24 12.61 3.44
C LEU A 44 -2.22 13.71 3.15
N ARG A 45 -0.95 13.36 2.95
CA ARG A 45 0.11 14.31 2.58
C ARG A 45 -0.20 14.97 1.22
N LEU A 46 -0.58 14.17 0.22
CA LEU A 46 -0.92 14.68 -1.11
C LEU A 46 -2.22 15.49 -1.10
N ARG A 47 -3.22 15.08 -0.32
CA ARG A 47 -4.44 15.86 -0.06
C ARG A 47 -4.14 17.20 0.61
N ALA A 48 -3.24 17.23 1.59
CA ALA A 48 -2.85 18.49 2.23
C ALA A 48 -2.18 19.45 1.24
N ARG A 49 -1.36 18.91 0.31
CA ARG A 49 -0.63 19.71 -0.68
C ARG A 49 -1.53 20.22 -1.82
N TYR A 50 -2.49 19.42 -2.26
CA TYR A 50 -3.23 19.68 -3.50
C TYR A 50 -4.76 19.73 -3.34
N GLY A 51 -5.29 19.38 -2.17
CA GLY A 51 -6.72 19.24 -1.90
C GLY A 51 -7.26 17.88 -2.30
N PHE A 52 -7.40 17.64 -3.61
CA PHE A 52 -7.93 16.39 -4.16
C PHE A 52 -7.31 16.09 -5.54
N LEU A 53 -7.30 14.81 -5.92
CA LEU A 53 -6.60 14.33 -7.11
C LEU A 53 -7.06 15.04 -8.39
N GLU A 54 -8.36 15.25 -8.53
CA GLU A 54 -8.97 15.87 -9.71
C GLU A 54 -8.58 17.36 -9.83
N LYS A 55 -8.23 18.01 -8.72
CA LYS A 55 -7.67 19.37 -8.73
C LYS A 55 -6.24 19.36 -9.28
N LEU A 56 -5.40 18.42 -8.83
CA LEU A 56 -4.04 18.25 -9.36
C LEU A 56 -4.06 17.90 -10.86
N GLN A 57 -4.94 16.99 -11.28
CA GLN A 57 -5.12 16.63 -12.69
C GLN A 57 -5.54 17.82 -13.55
N ARG A 58 -6.52 18.61 -13.11
CA ARG A 58 -6.94 19.83 -13.83
C ARG A 58 -5.82 20.85 -13.90
N ARG A 59 -5.09 21.04 -12.81
CA ARG A 59 -3.94 21.96 -12.78
C ARG A 59 -2.90 21.58 -13.84
N ILE A 60 -2.51 20.31 -13.88
CA ILE A 60 -1.57 19.78 -14.89
C ILE A 60 -2.12 19.94 -16.31
N GLY A 61 -3.42 19.72 -16.53
CA GLY A 61 -4.05 19.85 -17.85
C GLY A 61 -4.22 21.28 -18.35
N ILE A 62 -4.37 22.26 -17.45
CA ILE A 62 -4.60 23.68 -17.79
C ILE A 62 -3.28 24.47 -17.81
N GLU A 63 -2.47 24.33 -16.76
CA GLU A 63 -1.23 25.10 -16.57
C GLU A 63 -0.04 24.44 -17.28
N GLY A 64 -0.19 23.19 -17.71
CA GLY A 64 0.92 22.36 -18.15
C GLY A 64 1.82 21.96 -16.97
N VAL A 65 2.82 21.12 -17.26
CA VAL A 65 3.92 20.88 -16.34
C VAL A 65 5.08 21.71 -16.85
N SER A 66 5.56 22.68 -16.06
CA SER A 66 6.81 23.35 -16.40
C SER A 66 7.89 22.28 -16.59
N PRO A 67 8.74 22.36 -17.62
CA PRO A 67 9.81 21.39 -17.83
C PRO A 67 10.69 21.20 -16.59
N ASP A 68 10.80 22.23 -15.75
CA ASP A 68 11.61 22.22 -14.52
C ASP A 68 10.83 21.76 -13.27
N ASP A 69 9.50 21.60 -13.34
CA ASP A 69 8.64 21.20 -12.22
C ASP A 69 8.11 19.77 -12.39
N HIS A 70 9.04 18.80 -12.45
CA HIS A 70 8.71 17.37 -12.52
C HIS A 70 7.97 16.84 -11.28
N LEU A 71 7.90 17.62 -10.19
CA LEU A 71 7.23 17.22 -8.95
C LEU A 71 5.73 17.05 -9.13
N LEU A 72 5.06 17.87 -9.95
CA LEU A 72 3.60 17.77 -10.14
C LEU A 72 3.20 16.46 -10.81
N TYR A 73 3.93 16.07 -11.86
CA TYR A 73 3.66 14.82 -12.55
C TYR A 73 4.03 13.61 -11.71
N THR A 74 5.14 13.69 -10.96
CA THR A 74 5.56 12.65 -10.03
C THR A 74 4.52 12.42 -8.94
N ASP A 75 4.05 13.49 -8.31
CA ASP A 75 3.02 13.44 -7.28
C ASP A 75 1.69 12.92 -7.83
N LEU A 76 1.34 13.24 -9.09
CA LEU A 76 0.16 12.69 -9.75
C LEU A 76 0.26 11.16 -9.91
N LEU A 77 1.41 10.68 -10.38
CA LEU A 77 1.66 9.24 -10.53
C LEU A 77 1.66 8.53 -9.18
N GLU A 78 2.33 9.11 -8.17
CA GLU A 78 2.31 8.60 -6.80
C GLU A 78 0.88 8.48 -6.28
N TRP A 79 0.06 9.52 -6.45
CA TRP A 79 -1.31 9.52 -5.96
C TRP A 79 -2.20 8.47 -6.64
N ARG A 80 -2.02 8.27 -7.94
CA ARG A 80 -2.72 7.21 -8.69
C ARG A 80 -2.30 5.82 -8.22
N ALA A 81 -1.00 5.60 -8.00
CA ALA A 81 -0.48 4.36 -7.45
C ALA A 81 -1.07 4.09 -6.06
N ILE A 82 -1.10 5.10 -5.18
CA ILE A 82 -1.70 4.98 -3.84
C ILE A 82 -3.16 4.56 -3.92
N ARG A 83 -3.97 5.19 -4.78
CA ARG A 83 -5.39 4.82 -4.92
C ARG A 83 -5.58 3.40 -5.42
N HIS A 84 -4.81 2.98 -6.41
CA HIS A 84 -4.86 1.62 -6.94
C HIS A 84 -4.46 0.60 -5.87
N GLU A 85 -3.35 0.85 -5.19
CA GLU A 85 -2.83 -0.06 -4.16
C GLU A 85 -3.76 -0.14 -2.94
N LEU A 86 -4.35 0.97 -2.51
CA LEU A 86 -5.38 0.96 -1.47
C LEU A 86 -6.58 0.11 -1.85
N SER A 87 -7.06 0.20 -3.11
CA SER A 87 -8.16 -0.64 -3.59
C SER A 87 -7.78 -2.12 -3.52
N ALA A 88 -6.61 -2.48 -4.06
CA ALA A 88 -6.15 -3.87 -4.08
C ALA A 88 -5.95 -4.45 -2.67
N LEU A 89 -5.49 -3.65 -1.71
CA LEU A 89 -5.35 -4.08 -0.31
C LEU A 89 -6.69 -4.26 0.38
N VAL A 90 -7.68 -3.41 0.10
CA VAL A 90 -9.04 -3.58 0.61
C VAL A 90 -9.65 -4.86 0.05
N ASP A 91 -9.56 -5.07 -1.27
CA ASP A 91 -10.08 -6.28 -1.92
C ASP A 91 -9.40 -7.54 -1.34
N LEU A 92 -8.08 -7.51 -1.11
CA LEU A 92 -7.35 -8.60 -0.47
C LEU A 92 -7.90 -8.89 0.93
N LEU A 93 -8.04 -7.87 1.78
CA LEU A 93 -8.50 -8.03 3.16
C LEU A 93 -9.96 -8.50 3.24
N GLU A 94 -10.79 -8.15 2.26
CA GLU A 94 -12.17 -8.64 2.15
C GLU A 94 -12.26 -10.12 1.73
N THR A 95 -11.18 -10.66 1.16
CA THR A 95 -11.11 -12.09 0.76
C THR A 95 -10.52 -13.01 1.83
N LEU A 96 -10.02 -12.45 2.94
CA LEU A 96 -9.48 -13.20 4.09
C LEU A 96 -10.59 -13.61 5.07
#